data_AF-A0A2P4SFK0-F1
#
_entry.id   AF-A0A2P4SFK0-F1
#
_cell.length_a   1.000
_cell.length_b   1.000
_cell.length_c   1.000
_cell.angle_alpha   90.00
_cell.angle_beta   90.00
_cell.angle_gamma   90.00
#
_symmetry.space_group_name_H-M   'P 1'
#
loop_
_entity.id
_entity.type
_entity.pdbx_description
1 polymer ?
#
loop_
_entity_poly.entity_id
_entity_poly.type
_entity_poly.pdbx_seq_one_letter_code
_entity_poly.pdbx_strand_id
1 'polypeptide(L)' 'LTEEELKSLDDIFNNVYKAKYPIVGYTSRRILNEDGSPNLDFKPEDQPHFNIRDEF' A
#
# COMPACT_ATOMS: atom_id res chain seq x y z
N LEU A 1 -14.95 11.08 -11.78
CA LEU A 1 -13.79 10.88 -12.67
C LEU A 1 -14.32 10.32 -13.97
N THR A 2 -13.86 10.85 -15.09
CA THR A 2 -14.14 10.27 -16.41
C THR A 2 -13.37 8.96 -16.56
N GLU A 3 -13.73 8.17 -17.57
CA GLU A 3 -13.06 6.90 -17.86
C GLU A 3 -11.57 7.10 -18.19
N GLU A 4 -11.26 8.22 -18.86
CA GLU A 4 -9.88 8.62 -19.18
C GLU A 4 -9.09 9.00 -17.92
N GLU A 5 -9.71 9.72 -16.97
CA GLU A 5 -9.08 10.06 -15.70
C GLU A 5 -8.83 8.83 -14.84
N LEU A 6 -9.75 7.86 -14.83
CA LEU A 6 -9.57 6.58 -14.13
C LEU A 6 -8.41 5.77 -14.73
N LYS A 7 -8.31 5.73 -16.06
CA LYS A 7 -7.21 5.05 -16.75
C LYS A 7 -5.86 5.71 -16.46
N SER A 8 -5.81 7.05 -16.53
CA SER A 8 -4.61 7.83 -16.19
C SER A 8 -4.17 7.57 -14.75
N LEU A 9 -5.12 7.50 -13.81
CA LEU A 9 -4.84 7.20 -12.41
C LEU A 9 -4.25 5.79 -12.24
N ASP A 10 -4.86 4.78 -12.87
CA ASP A 10 -4.38 3.40 -12.78
C ASP A 10 -2.98 3.24 -13.41
N ASP A 11 -2.74 3.88 -14.56
CA ASP A 11 -1.44 3.89 -15.22
C ASP A 11 -0.35 4.51 -14.35
N ILE A 12 -0.61 5.66 -13.71
CA ILE A 12 0.34 6.32 -12.79
C ILE A 12 0.56 5.46 -11.53
N PHE A 13 -0.51 4.92 -10.95
CA PHE A 13 -0.40 4.09 -9.74
C PHE A 13 0.45 2.85 -9.98
N ASN A 14 0.24 2.15 -11.10
CA ASN A 14 0.98 0.92 -11.40
C ASN A 14 2.42 1.20 -11.85
N ASN A 15 2.64 2.18 -12.73
CA ASN A 15 3.96 2.37 -13.34
C ASN A 15 4.91 3.25 -12.51
N VAL A 16 4.39 4.17 -11.71
CA VAL A 16 5.22 5.10 -10.93
C VAL A 16 5.20 4.71 -9.45
N TYR A 17 4.00 4.59 -8.86
CA TYR A 17 3.89 4.42 -7.41
C TYR A 17 4.35 3.02 -6.97
N LYS A 18 3.82 1.95 -7.57
CA LYS A 18 4.26 0.58 -7.24
C LYS A 18 5.72 0.30 -7.60
N ALA A 19 6.24 0.91 -8.66
CA ALA A 19 7.65 0.79 -9.03
C ALA A 19 8.57 1.43 -7.98
N LYS A 20 8.17 2.58 -7.43
CA LYS A 20 8.92 3.28 -6.36
C LYS A 20 8.76 2.62 -5.00
N TYR A 21 7.60 2.06 -4.72
CA TYR A 21 7.25 1.40 -3.45
C TYR A 21 6.87 -0.05 -3.73
N PRO A 22 7.86 -0.94 -3.95
CA PRO A 22 7.58 -2.35 -4.18
C PRO A 22 6.82 -2.94 -2.99
N ILE A 23 5.87 -3.82 -3.26
CA ILE A 23 5.10 -4.50 -2.21
C ILE A 23 6.04 -5.44 -1.47
N VAL A 24 6.49 -5.04 -0.28
CA VAL A 24 7.44 -5.81 0.55
C VAL A 24 6.76 -6.81 1.50
N GLY A 25 5.42 -6.84 1.52
CA GLY A 25 4.64 -7.77 2.35
C GLY A 25 3.19 -7.32 2.52
N TYR A 26 2.38 -8.18 3.14
CA TYR A 26 1.00 -7.88 3.52
C TYR A 26 0.92 -7.70 5.03
N THR A 27 0.36 -6.58 5.48
CA THR A 27 0.15 -6.30 6.89
C THR A 27 -1.22 -6.85 7.31
N SER A 28 -1.29 -7.66 8.36
CA SER A 28 -2.58 -8.18 8.86
C SER A 28 -3.49 -7.06 9.42
N ARG A 29 -2.92 -5.90 9.74
CA ARG A 29 -3.66 -4.70 10.18
C ARG A 29 -3.89 -3.75 9.02
N ARG A 30 -5.11 -3.24 8.92
CA ARG A 30 -5.51 -2.23 7.95
C ARG A 30 -5.03 -0.84 8.40
N ILE A 31 -4.30 -0.17 7.52
CA ILE A 31 -3.86 1.24 7.67
C ILE A 31 -5.04 2.20 7.48
N LEU A 32 -6.07 1.76 6.76
CA LEU A 32 -7.28 2.53 6.49
C LEU A 32 -8.50 1.83 7.08
N ASN A 33 -9.49 2.62 7.46
CA ASN A 33 -10.82 2.13 7.80
C ASN A 33 -11.58 1.67 6.55
N GLU A 34 -12.77 1.09 6.72
CA GLU A 34 -13.59 0.59 5.60
C GLU A 34 -14.05 1.69 4.64
N ASP A 35 -14.20 2.91 5.15
CA ASP A 35 -14.52 4.11 4.38
C ASP A 35 -13.30 4.74 3.68
N GLY A 36 -12.10 4.17 3.87
CA GLY A 36 -10.85 4.68 3.32
C GLY A 36 -10.20 5.81 4.12
N SER A 37 -10.77 6.22 5.26
CA SER A 37 -10.15 7.20 6.15
C SER A 37 -8.94 6.61 6.90
N PRO A 38 -7.97 7.43 7.35
CA PRO A 38 -6.83 6.96 8.14
C PRO A 38 -7.29 6.25 9.42
N ASN A 39 -6.76 5.05 9.67
CA ASN A 39 -6.99 4.34 10.93
C ASN A 39 -6.06 4.90 12.02
N LEU A 40 -6.60 5.65 12.98
CA LEU A 40 -5.83 6.24 14.08
C LEU A 40 -5.32 5.22 15.10
N ASP A 41 -5.94 4.04 15.15
CA ASP A 41 -5.50 2.94 16.02
C ASP A 41 -4.38 2.12 15.39
N PHE A 42 -3.99 2.43 14.15
CA PHE A 42 -2.86 1.80 13.51
C PHE A 42 -1.55 2.22 14.17
N LYS A 43 -0.86 1.23 14.75
CA LYS A 43 0.48 1.37 15.32
C LYS A 43 1.45 0.56 14.47
N PRO A 44 2.41 1.20 13.77
CA PRO A 44 3.40 0.49 12.95
C PRO A 44 4.16 -0.60 13.72
N GLU A 45 4.35 -0.39 15.02
CA GLU A 45 5.08 -1.27 15.94
C GLU A 45 4.32 -2.56 16.24
N ASP A 46 3.00 -2.57 16.08
CA ASP A 46 2.15 -3.75 16.28
C ASP A 46 2.22 -4.72 15.07
N GLN A 47 2.88 -4.32 13.98
CA GLN A 47 3.08 -5.19 12.84
C GLN A 47 4.16 -6.23 13.13
N PRO A 48 4.03 -7.45 12.58
CA PRO A 48 5.08 -8.45 12.71
C PRO A 48 6.39 -7.88 12.18
N HIS A 49 7.46 -7.99 12.97
CA HIS A 49 8.80 -7.68 12.48
C HIS A 49 9.12 -8.61 11.32
N PHE A 50 9.17 -8.04 10.12
CA PHE A 50 9.57 -8.78 8.94
C PHE A 50 11.04 -9.16 9.11
N ASN A 51 11.32 -10.47 9.22
CA ASN A 51 12.65 -10.98 8.94
C ASN A 51 12.82 -10.93 7.42
N ILE A 52 13.37 -9.84 6.91
CA ILE A 52 13.80 -9.75 5.52
C ILE A 52 14.93 -10.78 5.39
N ARG A 53 14.64 -11.93 4.79
CA ARG A 53 15.69 -12.81 4.27
C ARG A 53 16.13 -12.20 2.95
N ASP A 54 17.38 -11.79 2.87
CA ASP A 54 18.01 -11.48 1.59
C ASP A 54 18.08 -12.79 0.79
N GLU A 55 17.11 -12.99 -0.09
CA GLU A 55 17.20 -13.97 -1.17
C GLU A 55 17.76 -13.24 -2.41
N PHE A 56 19.08 -13.07 -2.43
CA PHE A 56 19.86 -12.76 -3.63
C PHE A 56 21.05 -13.72 -3.74
#